data_AF-A0A1Y2FRW4-F1
#
_entry.id   AF-A0A1Y2FRW4-F1
#
_cell.length_a   1.000
_cell.length_b   1.000
_cell.length_c   1.000
_cell.angle_alpha   90.00
_cell.angle_beta   90.00
_cell.angle_gamma   90.00
#
_symmetry.space_group_name_H-M   'P 1'
#
loop_
_entity.id
_entity.type
_entity.pdbx_description
1 polymer ?
#
loop_
_entity_poly.entity_id
_entity_poly.type
_entity_poly.pdbx_seq_one_letter_code
_entity_poly.pdbx_strand_id
1 'polypeptide(L)'
;MCWSNATLFYGLWVTTASLNFAATAYKATRPTILAIDLIISRRRRGQLEVEGQDEKTTARELPEEVWELVKDHLLGLEVRQVELDTLDRLRCFSCGENNGGSDCCCPECEGAREARWTEWGYPDCESGYCIENAMDSELLWTRTPEQVEAIQALLAHHGLRMPSTEMWHEEPESYYCDFESLSAISLPLRSANSLVFPSARAEGMHNFGPGCSVLSFSLEALLLPADADRRFRRLVSNYRLRVVDRTQDSALAPNDPHLSINSTPKISPSKDEKTVVKTASKKEAEEEKETPKLFAEAEPRWMLWSLCEPCT
;
A
#
# COMPACT_ATOMS: atom_id res chain seq x y z
N MET A 1 -24.95 8.98 18.20
CA MET A 1 -25.57 7.87 17.42
C MET A 1 -24.43 7.11 16.81
N CYS A 2 -24.31 5.79 17.04
CA CYS A 2 -23.18 5.01 16.53
C CYS A 2 -23.58 4.27 15.27
N TRP A 3 -22.60 4.00 14.41
CA TRP A 3 -22.81 3.18 13.24
C TRP A 3 -21.58 2.33 12.96
N SER A 4 -21.82 1.21 12.29
CA SER A 4 -20.79 0.40 11.67
C SER A 4 -21.12 0.24 10.18
N ASN A 5 -20.07 0.19 9.36
CA ASN A 5 -20.18 -0.07 7.94
C ASN A 5 -19.18 -1.16 7.58
N ALA A 6 -19.61 -2.14 6.81
CA ALA A 6 -18.77 -3.21 6.30
C ALA A 6 -18.90 -3.29 4.78
N THR A 7 -17.79 -3.10 4.07
CA THR A 7 -17.72 -3.12 2.61
C THR A 7 -16.92 -4.33 2.15
N LEU A 8 -17.51 -5.19 1.32
CA LEU A 8 -16.86 -6.35 0.73
C LEU A 8 -16.17 -5.96 -0.59
N PHE A 9 -14.91 -6.37 -0.77
CA PHE A 9 -14.17 -6.11 -1.99
C PHE A 9 -13.16 -7.22 -2.32
N TYR A 10 -12.80 -7.36 -3.60
CA TYR A 10 -11.67 -8.18 -4.04
C TYR A 10 -10.51 -7.26 -4.40
N GLY A 11 -9.38 -7.38 -3.69
CA GLY A 11 -8.35 -6.36 -3.77
C GLY A 11 -7.08 -6.62 -2.97
N LEU A 12 -6.33 -5.53 -2.79
CA LEU A 12 -5.08 -5.46 -2.03
C LEU A 12 -5.13 -4.28 -1.06
N TRP A 13 -4.35 -4.38 0.02
CA TRP A 13 -4.00 -3.25 0.86
C TRP A 13 -2.63 -2.73 0.46
N VAL A 14 -2.50 -1.42 0.36
CA VAL A 14 -1.23 -0.73 0.13
C VAL A 14 -1.07 0.39 1.13
N THR A 15 0.16 0.82 1.40
CA THR A 15 0.36 2.02 2.20
C THR A 15 -0.23 3.23 1.47
N THR A 16 -0.94 4.08 2.21
CA THR A 16 -1.60 5.26 1.64
C THR A 16 -0.60 6.20 1.01
N ALA A 17 0.56 6.39 1.65
CA ALA A 17 1.63 7.23 1.14
C ALA A 17 2.12 6.77 -0.25
N SER A 18 2.43 5.47 -0.42
CA SER A 18 2.89 4.96 -1.72
C SER A 18 1.83 5.16 -2.82
N LEU A 19 0.54 5.02 -2.47
CA LEU A 19 -0.56 5.28 -3.39
C LEU A 19 -0.70 6.76 -3.75
N ASN A 20 -0.51 7.66 -2.78
CA ASN A 20 -0.54 9.11 -3.01
C ASN A 20 0.62 9.57 -3.91
N PHE A 21 1.84 9.04 -3.68
CA PHE A 21 2.99 9.33 -4.53
C PHE A 21 2.77 8.83 -5.95
N ALA A 22 2.29 7.60 -6.10
CA ALA A 22 1.94 7.02 -7.39
C ALA A 22 0.87 7.85 -8.12
N ALA A 23 -0.19 8.28 -7.42
CA ALA A 23 -1.26 9.08 -8.00
C ALA A 23 -0.79 10.46 -8.48
N THR A 24 0.14 11.06 -7.73
CA THR A 24 0.75 12.35 -8.10
C THR A 24 1.69 12.20 -9.28
N ALA A 25 2.57 11.19 -9.25
CA ALA A 25 3.49 10.85 -10.35
C ALA A 25 2.74 10.48 -11.64
N TYR A 26 1.57 9.85 -11.53
CA TYR A 26 0.75 9.49 -12.69
C TYR A 26 0.33 10.71 -13.52
N LYS A 27 0.03 11.85 -12.87
CA LYS A 27 -0.34 13.08 -13.59
C LYS A 27 0.79 13.55 -14.51
N ALA A 28 2.04 13.47 -14.05
CA ALA A 28 3.23 13.87 -14.81
C ALA A 28 3.64 12.83 -15.86
N THR A 29 3.55 11.53 -15.52
CA THR A 29 4.06 10.44 -16.38
C THR A 29 3.09 9.97 -17.46
N ARG A 30 1.78 10.27 -17.34
CA ARG A 30 0.77 9.80 -18.29
C ARG A 30 1.09 10.10 -19.77
N PRO A 31 1.53 11.30 -20.17
CA PRO A 31 1.90 11.57 -21.56
C PRO A 31 3.08 10.71 -22.02
N THR A 32 4.09 10.53 -21.16
CA THR A 32 5.30 9.73 -21.44
C THR A 32 4.95 8.25 -21.60
N ILE A 33 4.13 7.69 -20.71
CA ILE A 33 3.61 6.32 -20.82
C ILE A 33 2.89 6.13 -22.17
N LEU A 34 2.01 7.07 -22.52
CA LEU A 34 1.24 6.99 -23.76
C LEU A 34 2.15 7.07 -24.99
N ALA A 35 3.19 7.91 -24.95
CA ALA A 35 4.18 7.98 -26.03
C ALA A 35 4.92 6.64 -26.20
N ILE A 36 5.36 6.01 -25.10
CA ILE A 36 6.03 4.70 -25.15
C ILE A 36 5.08 3.62 -25.68
N ASP A 37 3.83 3.59 -25.21
CA ASP A 37 2.82 2.63 -25.68
C ASP A 37 2.54 2.79 -27.19
N LEU A 38 2.55 4.03 -27.69
CA LEU A 38 2.44 4.31 -29.13
C LEU A 38 3.67 3.81 -29.90
N ILE A 39 4.89 3.97 -29.36
CA ILE A 39 6.13 3.45 -29.97
C ILE A 39 6.06 1.92 -30.06
N ILE A 40 5.73 1.24 -28.95
CA ILE A 40 5.58 -0.22 -28.90
C ILE A 40 4.52 -0.69 -29.91
N SER A 41 3.36 -0.02 -29.96
CA SER A 41 2.27 -0.35 -30.87
C SER A 41 2.65 -0.18 -32.34
N ARG A 42 3.30 0.94 -32.70
CA ARG A 42 3.76 1.19 -34.08
C ARG A 42 4.85 0.20 -34.48
N ARG A 43 5.76 -0.13 -33.57
CA ARG A 43 6.80 -1.15 -33.79
C ARG A 43 6.18 -2.52 -34.09
N ARG A 44 5.24 -2.99 -33.26
CA ARG A 44 4.50 -4.26 -33.47
C ARG A 44 3.85 -4.35 -34.85
N ARG A 45 3.39 -3.21 -35.37
CA ARG A 45 2.74 -3.11 -36.68
C ARG A 45 3.71 -2.89 -37.84
N GLY A 46 5.01 -2.75 -37.56
CA GLY A 46 6.02 -2.42 -38.57
C GLY A 46 5.90 -0.99 -39.13
N GLN A 47 5.15 -0.11 -38.46
CA GLN A 47 4.83 1.26 -38.88
C GLN A 47 5.69 2.33 -38.17
N LEU A 48 6.71 1.91 -37.41
CA LEU A 48 7.61 2.84 -36.74
C LEU A 48 8.65 3.34 -37.75
N GLU A 49 8.40 4.53 -38.28
CA GLU A 49 9.35 5.28 -39.10
C GLU A 49 10.18 6.18 -38.18
N VAL A 50 11.49 6.20 -38.41
CA VAL A 50 12.43 7.03 -37.66
C VAL A 50 13.18 7.87 -38.67
N GLU A 51 12.98 9.19 -38.63
CA GLU A 51 13.68 10.13 -39.48
C GLU A 51 14.86 10.76 -38.72
N GLY A 52 16.00 10.92 -39.39
CA GLY A 52 17.11 11.74 -38.88
C GLY A 52 17.95 11.14 -37.75
N GLN A 53 18.15 9.81 -37.70
CA GLN A 53 19.15 9.20 -36.81
C GLN A 53 20.45 8.86 -37.54
N ASP A 54 21.55 9.50 -37.16
CA ASP A 54 22.92 9.21 -37.62
C ASP A 54 23.63 8.12 -36.79
N GLU A 55 22.95 7.56 -35.78
CA GLU A 55 23.51 6.57 -34.85
C GLU A 55 23.26 5.11 -35.27
N LYS A 56 24.14 4.21 -34.80
CA LYS A 56 24.17 2.77 -35.16
C LYS A 56 22.99 1.94 -34.66
N THR A 57 22.25 2.42 -33.66
CA THR A 57 21.10 1.70 -33.08
C THR A 57 19.88 2.61 -33.08
N THR A 58 18.89 2.26 -33.90
CA THR A 58 17.66 3.07 -33.99
C THR A 58 16.61 2.64 -32.98
N ALA A 59 15.72 3.55 -32.60
CA ALA A 59 14.57 3.26 -31.72
C ALA A 59 13.72 2.07 -32.21
N ARG A 60 13.76 1.80 -33.53
CA ARG A 60 13.09 0.68 -34.19
C ARG A 60 13.73 -0.67 -33.90
N GLU A 61 15.04 -0.71 -33.70
CA GLU A 61 15.80 -1.94 -33.44
C GLU A 61 15.66 -2.40 -31.99
N LEU A 62 15.31 -1.50 -31.08
CA LEU A 62 15.07 -1.85 -29.68
C LEU A 62 13.90 -2.83 -29.56
N PRO A 63 14.07 -3.95 -28.82
CA PRO A 63 13.00 -4.91 -28.59
C PRO A 63 11.94 -4.34 -27.63
N GLU A 64 10.75 -4.93 -27.62
CA GLU A 64 9.62 -4.40 -26.82
C GLU A 64 9.93 -4.45 -25.33
N GLU A 65 10.66 -5.47 -24.92
CA GLU A 65 11.14 -5.67 -23.57
C GLU A 65 11.97 -4.48 -23.09
N VAL A 66 12.79 -3.87 -23.97
CA VAL A 66 13.57 -2.68 -23.63
C VAL A 66 12.67 -1.46 -23.46
N TRP A 67 11.64 -1.30 -24.29
CA TRP A 67 10.69 -0.20 -24.14
C TRP A 67 9.85 -0.32 -22.86
N GLU A 68 9.45 -1.53 -22.48
CA GLU A 68 8.77 -1.79 -21.21
C GLU A 68 9.71 -1.52 -20.02
N LEU A 69 11.00 -1.86 -20.12
CA LEU A 69 12.00 -1.52 -19.09
C LEU A 69 12.21 0.00 -18.96
N VAL A 70 12.28 0.73 -20.07
CA VAL A 70 12.39 2.20 -20.06
C VAL A 70 11.15 2.81 -19.40
N LYS A 71 9.96 2.30 -19.73
CA LYS A 71 8.70 2.72 -19.12
C LYS A 71 8.70 2.49 -17.61
N ASP A 72 9.07 1.29 -17.17
CA ASP A 72 9.15 0.94 -15.74
C ASP A 72 10.16 1.82 -14.99
N HIS A 73 11.33 2.05 -15.57
CA HIS A 73 12.36 2.89 -14.97
C HIS A 73 11.90 4.35 -14.82
N LEU A 74 11.32 4.94 -15.87
CA LEU A 74 10.82 6.32 -15.83
C LEU A 74 9.71 6.50 -14.80
N LEU A 75 8.81 5.52 -14.66
CA LEU A 75 7.77 5.56 -13.63
C LEU A 75 8.36 5.48 -12.23
N GLY A 76 9.31 4.57 -12.01
CA GLY A 76 10.01 4.45 -10.74
C GLY A 76 10.75 5.73 -10.34
N LEU A 77 11.39 6.42 -11.29
CA LEU A 77 12.05 7.71 -11.05
C LEU A 77 11.04 8.79 -10.65
N GLU A 78 9.92 8.90 -11.35
CA GLU A 78 8.92 9.93 -11.04
C GLU A 78 8.28 9.71 -9.67
N VAL A 79 7.91 8.46 -9.34
CA VAL A 79 7.33 8.14 -8.03
C VAL A 79 8.32 8.51 -6.92
N ARG A 80 9.61 8.20 -7.11
CA ARG A 80 10.66 8.53 -6.15
C ARG A 80 10.88 10.04 -6.05
N GLN A 81 10.85 10.77 -7.16
CA GLN A 81 10.99 12.22 -7.14
C GLN A 81 9.83 12.86 -6.38
N VAL A 82 8.60 12.41 -6.60
CA VAL A 82 7.42 12.90 -5.87
C VAL A 82 7.51 12.65 -4.37
N GLU A 83 8.00 11.46 -3.98
CA GLU A 83 8.26 11.17 -2.57
C GLU A 83 9.29 12.15 -1.98
N LEU A 84 10.42 12.34 -2.66
CA LEU A 84 11.46 13.27 -2.21
C LEU A 84 10.97 14.72 -2.13
N ASP A 85 10.24 15.19 -3.15
CA ASP A 85 9.63 16.53 -3.15
C ASP A 85 8.64 16.71 -1.99
N THR A 86 7.93 15.64 -1.62
CA THR A 86 7.02 15.64 -0.47
C THR A 86 7.83 15.74 0.82
N LEU A 87 8.84 14.89 0.99
CA LEU A 87 9.73 14.91 2.16
C LEU A 87 10.41 16.26 2.31
N ASP A 88 10.91 16.86 1.23
CA ASP A 88 11.57 18.17 1.24
C ASP A 88 10.66 19.29 1.74
N ARG A 89 9.35 19.22 1.46
CA ARG A 89 8.37 20.20 1.98
C ARG A 89 8.06 20.01 3.46
N LEU A 90 8.22 18.79 3.97
CA LEU A 90 7.91 18.45 5.36
C LEU A 90 9.13 18.54 6.28
N ARG A 91 10.34 18.52 5.72
CA ARG A 91 11.58 18.65 6.49
C ARG A 91 11.67 20.01 7.17
N CYS A 92 12.10 20.00 8.43
CA CYS A 92 12.49 21.23 9.12
C CYS A 92 13.78 21.81 8.52
N PHE A 93 14.07 23.07 8.82
CA PHE A 93 15.25 23.78 8.31
C PHE A 93 16.55 22.98 8.50
N SER A 94 16.76 22.41 9.69
CA SER A 94 17.94 21.59 10.01
C SER A 94 18.04 20.29 9.21
N CYS A 95 16.90 19.69 8.84
CA CYS A 95 16.87 18.50 7.99
C CYS A 95 16.95 18.81 6.49
N GLY A 96 16.63 20.05 6.08
CA GLY A 96 16.69 20.49 4.69
C GLY A 96 18.09 20.91 4.22
N GLU A 97 18.83 21.64 5.05
CA GLU A 97 20.13 22.23 4.65
C GLU A 97 21.28 21.21 4.60
N ASN A 98 21.18 20.07 5.30
CA ASN A 98 22.24 19.05 5.35
C ASN A 98 22.39 18.19 4.07
N ASN A 99 21.58 18.42 3.03
CA ASN A 99 21.79 17.85 1.70
C ASN A 99 22.72 18.69 0.82
N GLY A 100 23.05 19.92 1.23
CA GLY A 100 23.91 20.84 0.49
C GLY A 100 25.08 21.32 1.33
N GLY A 101 25.99 20.42 1.69
CA GLY A 101 27.31 20.76 2.23
C GLY A 101 27.28 21.83 3.32
N SER A 102 26.98 21.44 4.56
CA SER A 102 27.35 22.27 5.69
C SER A 102 28.88 22.36 5.72
N ASP A 103 29.39 23.49 5.24
CA ASP A 103 30.76 23.98 5.38
C ASP A 103 30.99 24.35 6.86
N CYS A 104 30.65 23.41 7.75
CA CYS A 104 30.85 23.53 9.17
C CYS A 104 32.32 23.22 9.43
N CYS A 105 33.14 24.26 9.51
CA CYS A 105 34.58 24.21 9.84
C CYS A 105 34.87 23.73 11.30
N CYS A 106 33.97 22.98 11.93
CA CYS A 106 34.11 22.44 13.27
C CYS A 106 34.63 20.99 13.23
N PRO A 107 35.82 20.69 13.79
CA PRO A 107 36.34 19.33 13.89
C PRO A 107 35.46 18.37 14.72
N GLU A 108 34.50 18.89 15.48
CA GLU A 108 33.57 18.12 16.32
C GLU A 108 32.33 17.63 15.54
N CYS A 109 32.16 18.09 14.31
CA CYS A 109 31.00 17.80 13.46
C CYS A 109 31.14 16.49 12.64
N GLU A 110 32.29 15.80 12.73
CA GLU A 110 32.54 14.50 12.06
C GLU A 110 31.71 13.32 12.64
N GLY A 111 30.91 13.54 13.69
CA GLY A 111 30.05 12.53 14.33
C GLY A 111 28.56 12.82 14.30
N ALA A 112 28.12 13.97 13.77
CA ALA A 112 26.70 14.31 13.67
C ALA A 112 26.07 13.43 12.58
N ARG A 113 25.43 12.34 12.99
CA ARG A 113 24.74 11.42 12.11
C ARG A 113 23.83 12.22 11.18
N GLU A 114 23.95 11.95 9.90
CA GLU A 114 23.06 12.42 8.84
C GLU A 114 21.63 11.90 9.10
N ALA A 115 20.93 12.53 10.03
CA ALA A 115 19.49 12.40 10.22
C ALA A 115 18.79 12.98 8.99
N ARG A 116 18.81 12.22 7.89
CA ARG A 116 18.17 12.57 6.63
C ARG A 116 16.93 11.73 6.52
N TRP A 117 15.78 12.36 6.65
CA TRP A 117 14.49 11.74 6.35
C TRP A 117 14.38 11.53 4.82
N THR A 118 15.10 10.53 4.30
CA THR A 118 15.26 10.24 2.86
C THR A 118 14.18 9.35 2.29
N GLU A 119 13.42 8.67 3.13
CA GLU A 119 12.36 7.75 2.75
C GLU A 119 11.14 8.00 3.62
N TRP A 120 9.97 7.76 3.07
CA TRP A 120 8.73 7.89 3.81
C TRP A 120 8.70 6.92 4.99
N GLY A 121 8.32 7.45 6.16
CA GLY A 121 8.36 6.74 7.42
C GLY A 121 8.57 7.73 8.57
N TYR A 122 8.75 7.21 9.77
CA TYR A 122 9.00 8.05 10.94
C TYR A 122 10.33 8.80 10.78
N PRO A 123 10.36 10.14 10.83
CA PRO A 123 11.58 10.89 10.65
C PRO A 123 12.50 10.74 11.86
N ASP A 124 13.78 10.48 11.62
CA ASP A 124 14.84 10.49 12.65
C ASP A 124 15.28 11.92 12.97
N CYS A 125 14.33 12.79 13.32
CA CYS A 125 14.58 14.22 13.53
C CYS A 125 14.58 14.55 15.04
N GLU A 126 15.73 14.92 15.59
CA GLU A 126 15.88 15.24 17.02
C GLU A 126 14.94 16.37 17.49
N SER A 127 14.61 17.32 16.61
CA SER A 127 13.77 18.47 16.96
C SER A 127 12.27 18.17 16.94
N GLY A 128 11.85 17.03 16.39
CA GLY A 128 10.42 16.67 16.24
C GLY A 128 9.66 17.48 15.19
N TYR A 129 10.20 18.61 14.69
CA TYR A 129 9.50 19.49 13.74
C TYR A 129 9.12 18.82 12.41
N CYS A 130 9.90 17.84 11.94
CA CYS A 130 9.51 17.06 10.74
C CYS A 130 8.23 16.27 10.97
N ILE A 131 8.01 15.76 12.19
CA ILE A 131 6.78 15.05 12.57
C ILE A 131 5.64 16.05 12.63
N GLU A 132 5.82 17.19 13.30
CA GLU A 132 4.80 18.24 13.39
C GLU A 132 4.37 18.74 11.99
N ASN A 133 5.32 18.97 11.09
CA ASN A 133 5.00 19.33 9.70
C ASN A 133 4.24 18.20 8.97
N ALA A 134 4.63 16.94 9.17
CA ALA A 134 3.97 15.78 8.58
C ALA A 134 2.54 15.63 9.10
N MET A 135 2.33 15.88 10.39
CA MET A 135 1.02 16.01 11.01
C MET A 135 0.25 17.09 10.24
N ASP A 136 0.68 18.35 10.32
CA ASP A 136 -0.05 19.50 9.73
C ASP A 136 -0.31 19.41 8.22
N SER A 137 0.37 18.51 7.50
CA SER A 137 0.21 18.30 6.05
C SER A 137 -1.07 17.59 5.61
N GLU A 138 -1.89 17.10 6.54
CA GLU A 138 -3.08 16.26 6.32
C GLU A 138 -2.79 14.88 5.70
N LEU A 139 -1.57 14.63 5.20
CA LEU A 139 -1.17 13.37 4.53
C LEU A 139 -1.32 12.13 5.42
N LEU A 140 -1.28 12.30 6.73
CA LEU A 140 -1.30 11.20 7.70
C LEU A 140 -2.71 10.78 8.13
N TRP A 141 -3.72 11.67 8.10
CA TRP A 141 -5.04 11.38 8.70
C TRP A 141 -6.23 11.58 7.77
N THR A 142 -6.19 12.51 6.80
CA THR A 142 -7.32 12.74 5.88
C THR A 142 -6.84 13.01 4.47
N ARG A 143 -7.51 12.40 3.49
CA ARG A 143 -7.25 12.73 2.10
C ARG A 143 -7.94 14.01 1.70
N THR A 144 -7.21 14.87 0.98
CA THR A 144 -7.83 15.99 0.28
C THR A 144 -8.67 15.48 -0.90
N PRO A 145 -9.71 16.22 -1.33
CA PRO A 145 -10.47 15.88 -2.52
C PRO A 145 -9.60 15.73 -3.78
N GLU A 146 -8.54 16.54 -3.93
CA GLU A 146 -7.64 16.42 -5.09
C GLU A 146 -6.81 15.14 -5.07
N GLN A 147 -6.41 14.67 -3.88
CA GLN A 147 -5.72 13.39 -3.72
C GLN A 147 -6.65 12.23 -4.09
N VAL A 148 -7.89 12.26 -3.62
CA VAL A 148 -8.90 11.24 -3.96
C VAL A 148 -9.11 11.18 -5.47
N GLU A 149 -9.28 12.32 -6.13
CA GLU A 149 -9.45 12.39 -7.59
C GLU A 149 -8.21 11.86 -8.33
N ALA A 150 -7.01 12.23 -7.88
CA ALA A 150 -5.76 11.75 -8.46
C ALA A 150 -5.64 10.22 -8.37
N ILE A 151 -5.94 9.65 -7.20
CA ILE A 151 -5.92 8.21 -6.99
C ILE A 151 -6.98 7.53 -7.87
N GLN A 152 -8.20 8.07 -7.93
CA GLN A 152 -9.25 7.52 -8.78
C GLN A 152 -8.84 7.53 -10.26
N ALA A 153 -8.18 8.60 -10.74
CA ALA A 153 -7.70 8.68 -12.12
C ALA A 153 -6.62 7.64 -12.42
N LEU A 154 -5.68 7.41 -11.49
CA LEU A 154 -4.68 6.36 -11.58
C LEU A 154 -5.33 4.97 -11.60
N LEU A 155 -6.19 4.67 -10.62
CA LEU A 155 -6.83 3.36 -10.51
C LEU A 155 -7.74 3.06 -11.70
N ALA A 156 -8.48 4.06 -12.20
CA ALA A 156 -9.33 3.91 -13.38
C ALA A 156 -8.53 3.50 -14.62
N HIS A 157 -7.29 3.97 -14.78
CA HIS A 157 -6.40 3.56 -15.87
C HIS A 157 -6.11 2.05 -15.83
N HIS A 158 -6.02 1.47 -14.63
CA HIS A 158 -5.82 0.04 -14.42
C HIS A 158 -7.14 -0.75 -14.32
N GLY A 159 -8.29 -0.10 -14.48
CA GLY A 159 -9.61 -0.72 -14.30
C GLY A 159 -9.87 -1.17 -12.86
N LEU A 160 -9.30 -0.44 -11.90
CA LEU A 160 -9.39 -0.63 -10.44
C LEU A 160 -10.08 0.58 -9.79
N ARG A 161 -10.45 0.46 -8.52
CA ARG A 161 -11.08 1.50 -7.70
C ARG A 161 -10.76 1.38 -6.22
N MET A 162 -10.98 2.46 -5.48
CA MET A 162 -11.00 2.41 -4.01
C MET A 162 -12.41 2.04 -3.54
N PRO A 163 -12.56 1.08 -2.61
CA PRO A 163 -13.85 0.76 -2.00
C PRO A 163 -14.28 1.80 -0.95
N SER A 164 -13.32 2.56 -0.41
CA SER A 164 -13.52 3.64 0.55
C SER A 164 -12.54 4.77 0.27
N THR A 165 -12.94 6.02 0.55
CA THR A 165 -12.03 7.18 0.57
C THR A 165 -11.28 7.30 1.89
N GLU A 166 -11.79 6.65 2.94
CA GLU A 166 -11.15 6.59 4.25
C GLU A 166 -9.83 5.83 4.19
N MET A 167 -8.92 6.18 5.09
CA MET A 167 -7.70 5.42 5.35
C MET A 167 -7.97 4.48 6.51
N TRP A 168 -7.28 3.34 6.51
CA TRP A 168 -7.27 2.46 7.66
C TRP A 168 -6.03 2.74 8.50
N HIS A 169 -6.22 2.83 9.81
CA HIS A 169 -5.17 3.06 10.78
C HIS A 169 -5.13 1.88 11.75
N GLU A 170 -3.92 1.46 12.12
CA GLU A 170 -3.72 0.35 13.06
C GLU A 170 -4.18 0.71 14.46
N GLU A 171 -3.79 1.90 14.92
CA GLU A 171 -4.20 2.45 16.20
C GLU A 171 -5.12 3.65 15.97
N PRO A 172 -6.45 3.44 16.01
CA PRO A 172 -7.43 4.50 15.99
C PRO A 172 -7.12 5.64 16.95
N GLU A 173 -6.64 5.35 18.15
CA GLU A 173 -6.43 6.41 19.15
C GLU A 173 -5.17 7.25 18.88
N SER A 174 -4.32 6.81 17.94
CA SER A 174 -3.04 7.41 17.55
C SER A 174 -3.06 7.97 16.11
N TYR A 175 -4.25 8.34 15.59
CA TYR A 175 -4.45 8.81 14.20
C TYR A 175 -3.49 9.91 13.74
N TYR A 176 -2.95 10.70 14.67
CA TYR A 176 -2.17 11.88 14.34
C TYR A 176 -0.80 11.56 13.73
N CYS A 177 -0.24 10.35 13.91
CA CYS A 177 1.13 10.02 13.49
C CYS A 177 1.26 8.69 12.75
N ASP A 178 0.24 8.26 11.99
CA ASP A 178 0.27 6.97 11.30
C ASP A 178 0.86 7.04 9.88
N PHE A 179 2.18 6.86 9.78
CA PHE A 179 2.91 6.78 8.51
C PHE A 179 2.63 5.49 7.72
N GLU A 180 2.09 4.47 8.38
CA GLU A 180 1.80 3.15 7.83
C GLU A 180 0.31 2.95 7.55
N SER A 181 -0.47 4.05 7.53
CA SER A 181 -1.88 4.02 7.18
C SER A 181 -2.10 3.30 5.85
N LEU A 182 -3.20 2.56 5.76
CA LEU A 182 -3.47 1.64 4.67
C LEU A 182 -4.67 2.06 3.85
N SER A 183 -4.60 1.66 2.58
CA SER A 183 -5.57 1.97 1.55
C SER A 183 -5.93 0.72 0.79
N ALA A 184 -7.23 0.52 0.59
CA ALA A 184 -7.72 -0.60 -0.19
C ALA A 184 -7.81 -0.22 -1.66
N ILE A 185 -7.28 -1.08 -2.51
CA ILE A 185 -7.44 -1.03 -3.95
C ILE A 185 -8.20 -2.28 -4.35
N SER A 186 -9.19 -2.14 -5.21
CA SER A 186 -10.15 -3.21 -5.50
C SER A 186 -10.61 -3.24 -6.95
N LEU A 187 -11.13 -4.38 -7.36
CA LEU A 187 -11.87 -4.49 -8.61
C LEU A 187 -13.27 -3.91 -8.45
N PRO A 188 -13.77 -3.13 -9.43
CA PRO A 188 -15.17 -2.78 -9.46
C PRO A 188 -16.00 -4.06 -9.63
N LEU A 189 -16.86 -4.36 -8.67
CA LEU A 189 -17.72 -5.54 -8.74
C LEU A 189 -18.80 -5.34 -9.81
N ARG A 190 -19.14 -6.43 -10.50
CA ARG A 190 -20.16 -6.44 -11.56
C ARG A 190 -21.56 -6.44 -10.94
N SER A 191 -21.94 -5.33 -10.32
CA SER A 191 -23.33 -5.05 -9.95
C SER A 191 -24.03 -4.40 -11.14
N ALA A 192 -25.25 -4.84 -11.44
CA ALA A 192 -25.95 -4.52 -12.67
C ALA A 192 -26.22 -3.02 -12.92
N ASN A 193 -25.98 -2.11 -11.95
CA ASN A 193 -26.14 -0.66 -12.16
C ASN A 193 -25.45 0.24 -11.11
N SER A 194 -24.66 -0.27 -10.17
CA SER A 194 -24.06 0.58 -9.12
C SER A 194 -22.54 0.63 -9.23
N LEU A 195 -22.00 1.85 -9.27
CA LEU A 195 -20.57 2.14 -9.06
C LEU A 195 -20.12 1.85 -7.60
N VAL A 196 -21.04 1.37 -6.77
CA VAL A 196 -20.95 1.23 -5.33
C VAL A 196 -20.64 -0.22 -4.98
N PHE A 197 -19.70 -0.41 -4.07
CA PHE A 197 -19.32 -1.71 -3.54
C PHE A 197 -20.42 -2.27 -2.63
N PRO A 198 -20.57 -3.60 -2.52
CA PRO A 198 -21.49 -4.21 -1.57
C PRO A 198 -21.11 -3.79 -0.15
N SER A 199 -21.94 -2.94 0.45
CA SER A 199 -21.73 -2.42 1.80
C SER A 199 -22.96 -2.60 2.68
N ALA A 200 -22.76 -3.05 3.91
CA ALA A 200 -23.80 -3.13 4.94
C ALA A 200 -23.53 -2.06 6.00
N ARG A 201 -24.47 -1.12 6.19
CA ARG A 201 -24.45 -0.18 7.30
C ARG A 201 -25.43 -0.64 8.38
N ALA A 202 -24.98 -0.69 9.62
CA ALA A 202 -25.82 -0.90 10.78
C ALA A 202 -25.75 0.35 11.68
N GLU A 203 -26.89 0.81 12.16
CA GLU A 203 -26.99 1.93 13.08
C GLU A 203 -27.39 1.41 14.46
N GLY A 204 -26.65 1.83 15.47
CA GLY A 204 -26.89 1.50 16.87
C GLY A 204 -27.40 2.73 17.62
N MET A 205 -28.53 2.57 18.31
CA MET A 205 -28.95 3.52 19.33
C MET A 205 -28.69 2.89 20.70
N HIS A 206 -28.01 3.62 21.59
CA HIS A 206 -27.61 3.15 22.94
C HIS A 206 -28.70 2.41 23.72
N ASN A 207 -29.96 2.80 23.52
CA ASN A 207 -31.08 2.29 24.31
C ASN A 207 -31.88 1.16 23.62
N PHE A 208 -31.57 0.82 22.37
CA PHE A 208 -32.38 -0.11 21.57
C PHE A 208 -31.65 -1.40 21.17
N GLY A 209 -30.47 -1.64 21.75
CA GLY A 209 -29.68 -2.85 21.50
C GLY A 209 -28.83 -2.80 20.22
N PRO A 210 -28.16 -3.91 19.87
CA PRO A 210 -27.27 -3.96 18.72
C PRO A 210 -28.06 -3.85 17.41
N GLY A 211 -27.61 -2.96 16.52
CA GLY A 211 -28.09 -2.90 15.15
C GLY A 211 -27.49 -4.03 14.32
N CYS A 212 -28.34 -4.78 13.61
CA CYS A 212 -27.89 -5.80 12.66
C CYS A 212 -28.29 -5.37 11.24
N SER A 213 -27.38 -5.55 10.29
CA SER A 213 -27.64 -5.30 8.87
C SER A 213 -27.14 -6.49 8.07
N VAL A 214 -27.97 -6.98 7.15
CA VAL A 214 -27.66 -8.14 6.30
C VAL A 214 -27.65 -7.65 4.86
N LEU A 215 -26.54 -7.91 4.18
CA LEU A 215 -26.39 -7.59 2.77
C LEU A 215 -26.56 -8.84 1.92
N SER A 216 -27.55 -8.83 1.04
CA SER A 216 -27.75 -9.86 0.03
C SER A 216 -27.17 -9.38 -1.30
N PHE A 217 -26.29 -10.16 -1.91
CA PHE A 217 -25.77 -9.91 -3.26
C PHE A 217 -25.77 -11.20 -4.08
N SER A 218 -25.84 -11.07 -5.40
CA SER A 218 -25.84 -12.23 -6.30
C SER A 218 -24.45 -12.87 -6.41
N LEU A 219 -24.39 -14.17 -6.68
CA LEU A 219 -23.12 -14.87 -6.96
C LEU A 219 -22.39 -14.24 -8.16
N GLU A 220 -23.14 -13.70 -9.11
CA GLU A 220 -22.62 -12.99 -10.28
C GLU A 220 -21.77 -11.76 -9.89
N ALA A 221 -22.09 -11.10 -8.77
CA ALA A 221 -21.31 -9.98 -8.26
C ALA A 221 -19.92 -10.40 -7.75
N LEU A 222 -19.73 -11.70 -7.46
CA LEU A 222 -18.45 -12.29 -7.07
C LEU A 222 -17.62 -12.80 -8.26
N LEU A 223 -18.14 -12.70 -9.49
CA LEU A 223 -17.39 -13.15 -10.67
C LEU A 223 -16.25 -12.19 -10.98
N LEU A 224 -15.04 -12.72 -10.95
CA LEU A 224 -13.83 -11.99 -11.23
C LEU A 224 -13.52 -12.01 -12.74
N PRO A 225 -13.04 -10.91 -13.32
CA PRO A 225 -12.54 -10.91 -14.69
C PRO A 225 -11.24 -11.74 -14.77
N ALA A 226 -11.04 -12.43 -15.90
CA ALA A 226 -9.87 -13.31 -16.10
C ALA A 226 -8.52 -12.57 -16.03
N ASP A 227 -8.51 -11.24 -16.18
CA ASP A 227 -7.31 -10.40 -16.08
C ASP A 227 -7.16 -9.69 -14.73
N ALA A 228 -7.97 -10.03 -13.71
CA ALA A 228 -7.95 -9.45 -12.37
C ALA A 228 -6.53 -9.28 -11.80
N ASP A 229 -5.81 -10.39 -11.61
CA ASP A 229 -4.48 -10.38 -10.99
C ASP A 229 -3.44 -9.62 -11.81
N ARG A 230 -3.63 -9.58 -13.14
CA ARG A 230 -2.76 -8.83 -14.04
C ARG A 230 -2.92 -7.32 -13.83
N ARG A 231 -4.12 -6.84 -13.52
CA ARG A 231 -4.37 -5.41 -13.24
C ARG A 231 -3.65 -4.96 -11.98
N PHE A 232 -3.79 -5.73 -10.90
CA PHE A 232 -3.10 -5.46 -9.64
C PHE A 232 -1.58 -5.53 -9.81
N ARG A 233 -1.05 -6.61 -10.42
CA ARG A 233 0.39 -6.75 -10.66
C ARG A 233 0.95 -5.58 -11.46
N ARG A 234 0.28 -5.15 -12.53
CA ARG A 234 0.69 -3.99 -13.33
C ARG A 234 0.72 -2.71 -12.52
N LEU A 235 -0.29 -2.46 -11.68
CA LEU A 235 -0.31 -1.26 -10.85
C LEU A 235 0.84 -1.29 -9.84
N VAL A 236 0.98 -2.41 -9.12
CA VAL A 236 2.00 -2.57 -8.07
C VAL A 236 3.40 -2.50 -8.64
N SER A 237 3.67 -3.19 -9.77
CA SER A 237 5.00 -3.17 -10.40
C SER A 237 5.34 -1.78 -10.94
N ASN A 238 4.45 -1.19 -11.73
CA ASN A 238 4.74 0.04 -12.46
C ASN A 238 4.96 1.23 -11.52
N TYR A 239 4.27 1.27 -10.39
CA TYR A 239 4.35 2.38 -9.43
C TYR A 239 5.03 1.99 -8.12
N ARG A 240 5.57 0.77 -8.02
CA ARG A 240 6.30 0.26 -6.84
C ARG A 240 5.50 0.43 -5.55
N LEU A 241 4.20 0.13 -5.61
CA LEU A 241 3.34 0.27 -4.43
C LEU A 241 3.78 -0.69 -3.33
N ARG A 242 3.78 -0.21 -2.08
CA ARG A 242 4.08 -1.05 -0.92
C ARG A 242 2.81 -1.78 -0.50
N VAL A 243 2.71 -3.05 -0.88
CA VAL A 243 1.57 -3.92 -0.53
C VAL A 243 1.75 -4.43 0.89
N VAL A 244 0.64 -4.51 1.64
CA VAL A 244 0.64 -4.99 3.03
C VAL A 244 -0.36 -6.12 3.19
N ASP A 245 0.05 -7.25 3.78
CA ASP A 245 -0.83 -8.38 4.02
C ASP A 245 -1.49 -8.31 5.40
N ARG A 246 -2.62 -7.61 5.46
CA ARG A 246 -3.43 -7.49 6.69
C ARG A 246 -4.01 -8.80 7.22
N THR A 247 -3.91 -9.91 6.49
CA THR A 247 -4.40 -11.21 7.01
C THR A 247 -3.44 -11.84 8.00
N GLN A 248 -2.18 -11.36 8.05
CA GLN A 248 -1.16 -11.84 8.98
C GLN A 248 -1.18 -11.06 10.30
N ASP A 249 -1.50 -9.77 10.25
CA ASP A 249 -1.39 -8.82 11.38
C ASP A 249 -2.64 -8.78 12.28
N SER A 250 -3.22 -9.94 12.57
CA SER A 250 -4.39 -10.14 13.46
C SER A 250 -5.74 -10.25 12.76
N ALA A 251 -6.36 -11.42 13.00
CA ALA A 251 -7.79 -11.68 13.05
C ALA A 251 -8.66 -10.87 12.06
N LEU A 252 -8.96 -11.51 10.92
CA LEU A 252 -10.20 -11.28 10.20
C LEU A 252 -11.43 -11.71 11.05
N ALA A 253 -11.64 -11.08 12.21
CA ALA A 253 -12.88 -10.99 12.96
C ALA A 253 -12.71 -10.05 14.17
N PRO A 254 -13.71 -9.21 14.47
CA PRO A 254 -13.62 -8.08 15.40
C PRO A 254 -13.64 -8.55 16.85
N ASN A 255 -12.83 -7.95 17.73
CA ASN A 255 -13.14 -7.71 19.14
C ASN A 255 -14.04 -8.74 19.86
N ASP A 256 -13.75 -10.04 19.79
CA ASP A 256 -14.36 -11.06 20.64
C ASP A 256 -13.28 -11.65 21.55
N PRO A 257 -13.19 -11.22 22.84
CA PRO A 257 -12.21 -11.74 23.78
C PRO A 257 -12.42 -13.23 24.15
N HIS A 258 -13.41 -13.92 23.57
CA HIS A 258 -13.72 -15.31 23.92
C HIS A 258 -13.45 -16.36 22.83
N LEU A 259 -13.03 -15.98 21.63
CA LEU A 259 -12.68 -16.96 20.58
C LEU A 259 -11.18 -17.24 20.54
N SER A 260 -10.65 -17.74 21.66
CA SER A 260 -9.39 -18.47 21.63
C SER A 260 -9.63 -19.80 20.90
N ILE A 261 -9.19 -19.89 19.66
CA ILE A 261 -9.15 -21.15 18.91
C ILE A 261 -8.09 -22.01 19.60
N ASN A 262 -8.52 -22.73 20.64
CA ASN A 262 -7.72 -23.76 21.28
C ASN A 262 -7.30 -24.76 20.20
N SER A 263 -6.00 -24.81 19.95
CA SER A 263 -5.39 -25.78 19.05
C SER A 263 -5.83 -27.18 19.46
N THR A 264 -6.27 -27.96 18.49
CA THR A 264 -6.74 -29.34 18.66
C THR A 264 -5.68 -30.19 19.38
N PRO A 265 -6.06 -31.14 20.25
CA PRO A 265 -5.09 -31.87 21.06
C PRO A 265 -4.27 -32.81 20.18
N LYS A 266 -2.93 -32.69 20.28
CA LYS A 266 -2.00 -33.69 19.74
C LYS A 266 -2.28 -35.04 20.42
N ILE A 267 -2.71 -35.99 19.61
CA ILE A 267 -2.73 -37.42 19.95
C ILE A 267 -1.28 -37.83 20.23
N SER A 268 -1.00 -38.26 21.45
CA SER A 268 0.30 -38.78 21.87
C SER A 268 0.50 -40.20 21.34
N PRO A 269 1.68 -40.54 20.79
CA PRO A 269 2.08 -41.93 20.69
C PRO A 269 2.73 -42.38 22.00
N SER A 270 2.34 -43.56 22.43
CA SER A 270 2.95 -44.34 23.51
C SER A 270 4.45 -44.57 23.27
N LYS A 271 5.28 -44.43 24.31
CA LYS A 271 5.96 -45.55 24.99
C LYS A 271 7.06 -45.08 25.94
N ASP A 272 7.14 -45.87 27.01
CA ASP A 272 8.12 -46.06 28.08
C ASP A 272 9.59 -45.64 27.89
N GLU A 273 10.12 -45.24 29.06
CA GLU A 273 11.45 -45.50 29.63
C GLU A 273 12.72 -44.76 29.16
N LYS A 274 13.11 -43.83 30.06
CA LYS A 274 14.40 -43.76 30.80
C LYS A 274 15.67 -43.26 30.10
N THR A 275 16.03 -42.05 30.57
CA THR A 275 17.36 -41.60 31.06
C THR A 275 18.55 -41.60 30.10
N VAL A 276 19.20 -40.44 29.91
CA VAL A 276 20.36 -39.97 30.71
C VAL A 276 20.79 -38.57 30.22
N VAL A 277 21.12 -37.75 31.21
CA VAL A 277 21.66 -36.38 31.20
C VAL A 277 22.88 -36.19 30.27
N LYS A 278 22.95 -35.05 29.55
CA LYS A 278 24.08 -34.11 29.60
C LYS A 278 23.85 -32.80 28.85
N THR A 279 24.04 -31.73 29.61
CA THR A 279 24.14 -30.32 29.29
C THR A 279 25.20 -30.00 28.23
N ALA A 280 24.85 -29.20 27.24
CA ALA A 280 25.79 -28.39 26.47
C ALA A 280 25.10 -27.15 25.88
N SER A 281 25.41 -26.02 26.50
CA SER A 281 25.67 -24.70 25.90
C SER A 281 24.75 -24.19 24.79
N LYS A 282 23.75 -23.43 25.25
CA LYS A 282 23.29 -22.11 24.77
C LYS A 282 24.00 -21.58 23.50
N LYS A 283 23.34 -21.77 22.35
CA LYS A 283 23.32 -20.85 21.20
C LYS A 283 21.85 -20.66 20.86
N GLU A 284 21.23 -19.67 21.47
CA GLU A 284 19.94 -19.13 21.05
C GLU A 284 20.20 -18.42 19.72
N ALA A 285 20.07 -19.17 18.63
CA ALA A 285 19.63 -18.58 17.37
C ALA A 285 18.11 -18.48 17.51
N GLU A 286 17.61 -17.24 17.61
CA GLU A 286 16.22 -16.93 17.32
C GLU A 286 15.95 -17.28 15.86
N GLU A 287 15.70 -18.56 15.58
CA GLU A 287 14.82 -18.93 14.49
C GLU A 287 13.42 -18.47 14.92
N GLU A 288 13.11 -17.22 14.60
CA GLU A 288 11.75 -16.81 14.31
C GLU A 288 11.14 -17.94 13.46
N LYS A 289 10.26 -18.72 14.08
CA LYS A 289 9.45 -19.69 13.35
C LYS A 289 8.56 -18.87 12.45
N GLU A 290 9.04 -18.59 11.24
CA GLU A 290 8.24 -18.06 10.15
C GLU A 290 7.00 -18.94 10.08
N THR A 291 5.89 -18.39 10.58
CA THR A 291 4.59 -19.00 10.38
C THR A 291 4.43 -19.13 8.86
N PRO A 292 4.00 -20.28 8.34
CA PRO A 292 3.90 -20.47 6.91
C PRO A 292 2.96 -19.41 6.35
N LYS A 293 3.53 -18.46 5.59
CA LYS A 293 2.77 -17.43 4.90
C LYS A 293 1.77 -18.15 3.99
N LEU A 294 0.49 -18.08 4.36
CA LEU A 294 -0.59 -18.78 3.66
C LEU A 294 -0.81 -18.24 2.24
N PHE A 295 -0.35 -17.01 1.98
CA PHE A 295 -0.55 -16.28 0.74
C PHE A 295 0.71 -15.51 0.34
N ALA A 296 0.86 -15.23 -0.96
CA ALA A 296 1.88 -14.30 -1.42
C ALA A 296 1.50 -12.85 -1.05
N GLU A 297 2.50 -12.04 -0.72
CA GLU A 297 2.34 -10.67 -0.20
C GLU A 297 1.53 -9.76 -1.15
N ALA A 298 1.65 -9.97 -2.47
CA ALA A 298 0.96 -9.18 -3.51
C ALA A 298 -0.23 -9.91 -4.18
N GLU A 299 -0.80 -10.92 -3.53
CA GLU A 299 -1.93 -11.68 -4.07
C GLU A 299 -3.29 -11.04 -3.70
N PRO A 300 -4.07 -10.56 -4.70
CA PRO A 300 -5.36 -9.95 -4.44
C PRO A 300 -6.37 -11.01 -3.95
N ARG A 301 -7.22 -10.62 -3.01
CA ARG A 301 -8.15 -11.54 -2.34
C ARG A 301 -9.44 -10.87 -1.90
N TRP A 302 -10.44 -11.66 -1.53
CA TRP A 302 -11.67 -11.15 -0.92
C TRP A 302 -11.39 -10.67 0.50
N MET A 303 -11.76 -9.44 0.80
CA MET A 303 -11.52 -8.79 2.08
C MET A 303 -12.73 -7.94 2.48
N LEU A 304 -12.84 -7.70 3.79
CA LEU A 304 -13.86 -6.83 4.36
C LEU A 304 -13.19 -5.55 4.88
N TRP A 305 -13.69 -4.41 4.44
CA TRP A 305 -13.35 -3.11 5.01
C TRP A 305 -14.41 -2.75 6.03
N SER A 306 -14.04 -2.65 7.31
CA SER A 306 -14.97 -2.27 8.37
C SER A 306 -14.62 -0.91 8.96
N LEU A 307 -15.61 -0.02 9.03
CA LEU A 307 -15.54 1.27 9.72
C LEU A 307 -16.56 1.25 10.85
N CYS A 308 -16.21 1.85 11.98
CA CYS A 308 -17.16 2.09 13.06
C CYS A 308 -16.94 3.49 13.63
N GLU A 309 -18.04 4.21 13.84
CA GLU A 309 -18.02 5.43 14.64
C GLU A 309 -18.59 5.10 16.02
N PRO A 310 -17.78 5.23 17.09
CA PRO A 310 -18.25 4.99 18.44
C PRO A 310 -19.32 6.01 18.80
N CYS A 311 -20.21 5.62 19.69
CA CYS A 311 -21.20 6.54 20.19
C CYS A 311 -20.52 7.56 21.13
N THR A 312 -20.68 8.85 20.84
CA THR A 312 -20.30 9.98 21.70
C THR A 312 -21.38 10.34 22.71
#